data_AF-A0A9P5PV51-F1
#
_entry.id   AF-A0A9P5PV51-F1
#
_cell.length_a   1.000
_cell.length_b   1.000
_cell.length_c   1.000
_cell.angle_alpha   90.00
_cell.angle_beta   90.00
_cell.angle_gamma   90.00
#
_symmetry.space_group_name_H-M   'P 1'
#
loop_
_entity.id
_entity.type
_entity.pdbx_description
1 polymer ?
#
loop_
_entity_poly.entity_id
_entity_poly.type
_entity_poly.pdbx_seq_one_letter_code
_entity_poly.pdbx_strand_id
1 'polypeptide(L)'
;MPLCSSCGGKTFVPRVVVDFLGLHNKLRTLSGPAFVQPDEVASVLQNIQRDLEDYEAEIYRLECLRREKERLEQYATQLRSLLSPFRKVPDEVLQRIFDECCDTNIFRVVDSKRRLPVHTSQALRYKPAMKCPFHACDMVSDIINMEDESSA
;
A
#
# COMPACT_ATOMS: atom_id res chain seq x y z
N MET A 1 -0.98 36.61 7.21
CA MET A 1 -0.91 35.44 6.31
C MET A 1 -1.88 34.41 6.85
N PRO A 2 -2.87 33.95 6.08
CA PRO A 2 -3.77 32.91 6.55
C PRO A 2 -2.97 31.62 6.82
N LEU A 3 -3.37 30.92 7.86
CA LEU A 3 -2.80 29.64 8.27
C LEU A 3 -3.89 28.60 8.19
N CYS A 4 -3.52 27.37 7.84
CA CYS A 4 -4.46 26.26 7.86
C CYS A 4 -4.83 25.92 9.30
N SER A 5 -6.12 25.92 9.62
CA SER A 5 -6.63 25.61 10.97
C SER A 5 -6.23 24.21 11.45
N SER A 6 -5.98 23.27 10.54
CA SER A 6 -5.68 21.88 10.87
C SER A 6 -4.18 21.59 11.01
N CYS A 7 -3.30 22.32 10.32
CA CYS A 7 -1.86 22.03 10.32
C CYS A 7 -0.97 23.23 10.70
N GLY A 8 -1.53 24.43 10.89
CA GLY A 8 -0.78 25.66 11.18
C GLY A 8 0.17 26.10 10.05
N GLY A 9 0.18 25.39 8.92
CA GLY A 9 1.01 25.69 7.76
C GLY A 9 0.53 26.96 7.06
N LYS A 10 1.47 27.61 6.37
CA LYS A 10 1.16 28.74 5.49
C LYS A 10 0.24 28.26 4.38
N THR A 11 -0.96 28.84 4.28
CA THR A 11 -1.84 28.57 3.15
C THR A 11 -1.52 29.54 2.02
N PHE A 12 -1.62 29.04 0.80
CA PHE A 12 -1.59 29.86 -0.40
C PHE A 12 -2.64 30.98 -0.28
N VAL A 13 -2.24 32.21 -0.66
CA VAL A 13 -3.13 33.37 -0.68
C VAL A 13 -3.42 33.66 -2.15
N PRO A 14 -4.63 33.36 -2.65
CA PRO A 14 -4.97 33.69 -4.03
C PRO A 14 -4.86 35.20 -4.27
N ARG A 15 -4.31 35.55 -5.43
CA ARG A 15 -4.17 36.93 -5.91
C ARG A 15 -5.52 37.49 -6.33
N VAL A 16 -6.46 36.62 -6.70
CA VAL A 16 -7.80 37.02 -7.14
C VAL A 16 -8.85 36.60 -6.11
N VAL A 17 -9.65 37.57 -5.68
CA VAL A 17 -10.87 37.32 -4.91
C VAL A 17 -12.00 37.04 -5.89
N VAL A 18 -12.60 35.86 -5.78
CA VAL A 18 -13.68 35.43 -6.68
C VAL A 18 -15.00 36.04 -6.23
N ASP A 19 -15.56 36.96 -7.03
CA ASP A 19 -16.88 37.55 -6.85
C ASP A 19 -17.78 37.30 -8.07
N PHE A 20 -18.49 36.17 -8.04
CA PHE A 20 -19.42 35.81 -9.11
C PHE A 20 -20.63 36.74 -9.17
N LEU A 21 -21.10 37.26 -8.03
CA LEU A 21 -22.29 38.11 -7.99
C LEU A 21 -22.00 39.46 -8.64
N GLY A 22 -20.88 40.10 -8.29
CA GLY A 22 -20.41 41.32 -8.92
C GLY A 22 -20.14 41.13 -10.41
N LEU A 23 -19.52 40.02 -10.80
CA LEU A 23 -19.30 39.68 -12.22
C LEU A 23 -20.63 39.56 -12.98
N HIS A 24 -21.58 38.79 -12.48
CA HIS A 24 -22.87 38.59 -13.15
C HIS A 24 -23.67 39.89 -13.25
N ASN A 25 -23.58 40.75 -12.23
CA ASN A 25 -24.21 42.07 -12.27
C ASN A 25 -23.59 42.94 -13.36
N LYS A 26 -22.24 43.01 -13.44
CA LYS A 26 -21.53 43.71 -14.52
C LYS A 26 -21.95 43.20 -15.90
N LEU A 27 -22.02 41.88 -16.09
CA LEU A 27 -22.47 41.27 -17.35
C LEU A 27 -23.92 41.67 -17.71
N ARG A 28 -24.80 41.81 -16.71
CA ARG A 28 -26.21 42.18 -16.91
C ARG A 28 -26.41 43.69 -17.15
N THR A 29 -25.66 44.56 -16.49
CA THR A 29 -25.90 46.03 -16.49
C THR A 29 -24.96 46.81 -17.40
N LEU A 30 -23.77 46.30 -17.67
CA LEU A 30 -22.71 46.98 -18.43
C LEU A 30 -22.24 46.05 -19.56
N SER A 31 -23.03 45.97 -20.62
CA SER A 31 -22.69 45.15 -21.80
C SER A 31 -22.31 46.04 -22.98
N GLY A 32 -21.03 46.39 -23.05
CA GLY A 32 -20.39 46.98 -24.21
C GLY A 32 -18.89 47.14 -24.00
N PRO A 33 -18.04 46.93 -25.02
CA PRO A 33 -16.59 47.13 -24.93
C PRO A 33 -16.19 48.54 -24.50
N ALA A 34 -17.12 49.51 -24.55
CA ALA A 34 -16.91 50.88 -24.12
C ALA A 34 -16.82 51.07 -22.60
N PHE A 35 -17.32 50.12 -21.80
CA PHE A 35 -17.39 50.23 -20.33
C PHE A 35 -16.43 49.31 -19.58
N VAL A 36 -15.81 48.36 -20.30
CA VAL A 36 -14.87 47.40 -19.73
C VAL A 36 -13.47 47.81 -20.16
N GLN A 37 -12.57 48.04 -19.20
CA GLN A 37 -11.17 48.27 -19.51
C GLN A 37 -10.49 46.92 -19.82
N PRO A 38 -10.03 46.69 -21.07
CA PRO A 38 -9.45 45.41 -21.46
C PRO A 38 -8.23 45.03 -20.63
N ASP A 39 -7.41 46.02 -20.24
CA ASP A 39 -6.19 45.81 -19.46
C ASP A 39 -6.49 45.32 -18.03
N GLU A 40 -7.57 45.82 -17.41
CA GLU A 40 -8.01 45.35 -16.09
C GLU A 40 -8.41 43.88 -16.16
N VAL A 41 -9.22 43.51 -17.16
CA VAL A 41 -9.64 42.12 -17.38
C VAL A 41 -8.43 41.22 -17.68
N ALA A 42 -7.52 41.66 -18.54
CA ALA A 42 -6.31 40.92 -18.87
C ALA A 42 -5.42 40.68 -17.64
N SER A 43 -5.27 41.68 -16.77
CA SER A 43 -4.50 41.55 -15.53
C SER A 43 -5.13 40.55 -14.56
N VAL A 44 -6.46 40.56 -14.43
CA VAL A 44 -7.19 39.59 -13.59
C VAL A 44 -7.04 38.19 -14.15
N LEU A 45 -7.20 37.99 -15.46
CA LEU A 45 -7.00 36.70 -16.11
C LEU A 45 -5.58 36.16 -15.91
N GLN A 46 -4.56 37.03 -16.01
CA GLN A 46 -3.18 36.65 -15.77
C GLN A 46 -2.95 36.23 -14.31
N ASN A 47 -3.56 36.93 -13.34
CA ASN A 47 -3.48 36.54 -11.94
C ASN A 47 -4.21 35.22 -11.67
N ILE A 48 -5.37 34.97 -12.29
CA ILE A 48 -6.08 33.68 -12.23
C ILE A 48 -5.17 32.57 -12.74
N GLN A 49 -4.52 32.76 -13.89
CA GLN A 49 -3.65 31.74 -14.47
C GLN A 49 -2.48 31.39 -13.52
N ARG A 50 -1.83 32.39 -12.92
CA ARG A 50 -0.76 32.14 -11.95
C ARG A 50 -1.26 31.43 -10.70
N ASP A 51 -2.44 31.81 -10.20
CA ASP A 51 -3.04 31.14 -9.03
C ASP A 51 -3.35 29.66 -9.35
N LEU A 52 -3.84 29.35 -10.56
CA LEU A 52 -4.08 27.97 -11.01
C LEU A 52 -2.79 27.15 -11.07
N GLU A 53 -1.72 27.71 -11.64
CA GLU A 53 -0.40 27.06 -11.69
C GLU A 53 0.15 26.77 -10.29
N ASP A 54 0.01 27.72 -9.35
CA ASP A 54 0.42 27.52 -7.97
C ASP A 54 -0.40 26.41 -7.27
N TYR A 55 -1.72 26.37 -7.51
CA TYR A 55 -2.57 25.30 -6.98
C TYR A 55 -2.19 23.92 -7.54
N GLU A 56 -1.93 23.82 -8.84
CA GLU A 56 -1.49 22.56 -9.46
C GLU A 56 -0.16 22.06 -8.88
N ALA A 57 0.80 22.96 -8.68
CA ALA A 57 2.08 22.62 -8.06
C ALA A 57 1.90 22.10 -6.62
N GLU A 58 1.03 22.73 -5.83
CA GLU A 58 0.75 22.31 -4.46
C GLU A 58 -0.01 20.99 -4.41
N ILE A 59 -0.99 20.78 -5.31
CA ILE A 59 -1.69 19.50 -5.45
C ILE A 59 -0.69 18.38 -5.76
N TYR A 60 0.19 18.59 -6.73
CA TYR A 60 1.23 17.61 -7.08
C TYR A 60 2.13 17.28 -5.88
N ARG A 61 2.57 18.30 -5.14
CA ARG A 61 3.38 18.12 -3.92
C ARG A 61 2.65 17.28 -2.87
N LEU A 62 1.37 17.54 -2.65
CA LEU A 62 0.53 16.81 -1.70
C LEU A 62 0.30 15.36 -2.15
N GLU A 63 0.13 15.12 -3.45
CA GLU A 63 0.02 13.76 -3.99
C GLU A 63 1.29 12.95 -3.79
N CYS A 64 2.47 13.53 -4.03
CA CYS A 64 3.74 12.86 -3.74
C CYS A 64 3.86 12.47 -2.27
N LEU A 65 3.50 13.37 -1.35
CA LEU A 65 3.50 13.08 0.09
C LEU A 65 2.50 11.99 0.47
N ARG A 66 1.32 11.99 -0.15
CA ARG A 66 0.32 10.95 0.07
C ARG A 66 0.83 9.58 -0.34
N ARG A 67 1.46 9.45 -1.51
CA ARG A 67 2.04 8.19 -1.97
C ARG A 67 3.15 7.70 -1.05
N GLU A 68 3.99 8.60 -0.55
CA GLU A 68 5.05 8.24 0.39
C GLU A 68 4.47 7.73 1.72
N LYS A 69 3.43 8.40 2.23
CA LYS A 69 2.69 7.94 3.41
C LYS A 69 2.13 6.53 3.20
N GLU A 70 1.45 6.29 2.08
CA GLU A 70 0.87 4.97 1.75
C GLU A 70 1.96 3.89 1.69
N ARG A 71 3.13 4.20 1.11
CA ARG A 71 4.28 3.29 1.08
C ARG A 71 4.79 2.94 2.49
N LEU A 72 4.91 3.94 3.36
CA LEU A 72 5.32 3.73 4.76
C LEU A 72 4.31 2.89 5.53
N GLU A 73 3.01 3.10 5.33
CA GLU A 73 1.95 2.32 5.96
C GLU A 73 1.98 0.85 5.53
N GLN A 74 2.21 0.59 4.23
CA GLN A 74 2.39 -0.76 3.70
C GLN A 74 3.62 -1.44 4.31
N TYR A 75 4.75 -0.75 4.34
CA TYR A 75 5.98 -1.28 4.92
C TYR A 75 5.81 -1.58 6.42
N ALA A 76 5.20 -0.68 7.18
CA ALA A 76 4.91 -0.91 8.60
C ALA A 76 3.99 -2.12 8.81
N THR A 77 3.01 -2.33 7.93
CA THR A 77 2.12 -3.50 7.97
C THR A 77 2.90 -4.80 7.75
N GLN A 78 3.81 -4.81 6.79
CA GLN A 78 4.69 -5.96 6.54
C GLN A 78 5.64 -6.23 7.71
N LEU A 79 6.20 -5.19 8.33
CA LEU A 79 7.02 -5.37 9.53
C LEU A 79 6.21 -5.93 10.70
N ARG A 80 4.98 -5.46 10.90
CA ARG A 80 4.10 -6.00 11.95
C ARG A 80 3.74 -7.46 11.70
N SER A 81 3.60 -7.91 10.46
CA SER A 81 3.34 -9.32 10.19
C SER A 81 4.50 -10.24 10.58
N LEU A 82 5.73 -9.73 10.66
CA LEU A 82 6.87 -10.47 11.21
C LEU A 82 6.75 -10.72 12.72
N LEU A 83 5.97 -9.88 13.42
CA LEU A 83 5.66 -10.04 14.83
C LEU A 83 4.42 -10.93 15.05
N SER A 84 3.71 -11.28 13.97
CA SER A 84 2.64 -12.27 14.06
C SER A 84 3.24 -13.58 14.56
N PRO A 85 2.56 -14.33 15.45
CA PRO A 85 2.98 -15.66 15.88
C PRO A 85 2.82 -16.70 14.76
N PHE A 86 3.31 -16.42 13.56
CA PHE A 86 3.54 -17.42 12.55
C PHE A 86 5.03 -17.69 12.49
N ARG A 87 5.39 -18.96 12.75
CA ARG A 87 6.56 -19.73 12.26
C ARG A 87 7.26 -20.60 13.31
N LYS A 88 6.53 -21.08 14.30
CA LYS A 88 6.80 -22.41 14.85
C LYS A 88 5.48 -23.13 14.98
N VAL A 89 5.05 -23.77 13.90
CA VAL A 89 4.22 -24.96 14.09
C VAL A 89 5.10 -25.87 14.95
N PRO A 90 4.68 -26.22 16.17
CA PRO A 90 5.49 -27.05 17.05
C PRO A 90 5.90 -28.32 16.30
N ASP A 91 7.12 -28.79 16.54
CA ASP A 91 7.67 -29.93 15.81
C ASP A 91 6.77 -31.17 15.97
N GLU A 92 6.02 -31.25 17.07
CA GLU A 92 5.02 -32.28 17.35
C GLU A 92 3.83 -32.25 16.38
N VAL A 93 3.37 -31.05 16.02
CA VAL A 93 2.26 -30.87 15.06
C VAL A 93 2.75 -31.17 13.64
N LEU A 94 3.96 -30.73 13.28
CA LEU A 94 4.58 -31.12 12.01
C LEU A 94 4.77 -32.63 11.93
N GLN A 95 5.26 -33.25 13.00
CA GLN A 95 5.47 -34.69 13.07
C GLN A 95 4.16 -35.47 12.90
N ARG A 96 3.07 -35.05 13.56
CA ARG A 96 1.75 -35.68 13.36
C ARG A 96 1.25 -35.57 11.93
N ILE A 97 1.39 -34.40 11.29
CA ILE A 97 1.02 -34.22 9.88
C ILE A 97 1.84 -35.16 9.00
N PHE A 98 3.14 -35.29 9.25
CA PHE A 98 3.99 -36.22 8.52
C PHE A 98 3.59 -37.68 8.80
N ASP A 99 3.37 -38.08 10.04
CA ASP A 99 3.01 -39.46 10.37
C ASP A 99 1.66 -39.87 9.75
N GLU A 100 0.68 -38.96 9.69
CA GLU A 100 -0.64 -39.21 9.09
C GLU A 100 -0.63 -39.15 7.55
N CYS A 101 0.21 -38.28 6.95
CA CYS A 101 0.25 -38.12 5.49
C CYS A 101 1.33 -38.97 4.80
N CYS A 102 2.36 -39.45 5.52
CA CYS A 102 3.51 -40.12 4.91
C CYS A 102 3.25 -41.53 4.40
N ASP A 103 2.12 -42.15 4.73
CA ASP A 103 1.67 -43.37 4.04
C ASP A 103 1.49 -43.15 2.53
N THR A 104 1.32 -41.88 2.09
CA THR A 104 1.27 -41.49 0.68
C THR A 104 2.54 -40.78 0.16
N ASN A 105 3.45 -40.34 1.04
CA ASN A 105 4.72 -39.69 0.65
C ASN A 105 5.87 -40.69 0.65
N ILE A 106 5.95 -41.49 -0.42
CA ILE A 106 7.10 -42.37 -0.66
C ILE A 106 8.31 -41.52 -1.07
N PHE A 107 9.15 -41.14 -0.11
CA PHE A 107 10.51 -40.69 -0.41
C PHE A 107 11.36 -41.90 -0.86
N ARG A 108 11.29 -42.25 -2.15
CA ARG A 108 12.26 -43.17 -2.75
C ARG A 108 13.63 -42.50 -2.79
N VAL A 109 14.41 -42.71 -1.73
CA VAL A 109 15.87 -42.60 -1.84
C VAL A 109 16.31 -43.74 -2.75
N VAL A 110 16.66 -43.40 -3.99
CA VAL A 110 17.26 -44.38 -4.89
C VAL A 110 18.64 -44.68 -4.31
N ASP A 111 18.75 -45.79 -3.60
CA ASP A 111 20.02 -46.36 -3.16
C ASP A 111 20.87 -46.66 -4.40
N SER A 112 21.68 -45.69 -4.78
CA SER A 112 22.77 -45.90 -5.71
C SER A 112 23.84 -46.68 -4.95
N LYS A 113 23.68 -48.00 -4.90
CA LYS A 113 24.72 -48.92 -4.41
C LYS A 113 26.01 -48.71 -5.20
N ARG A 114 26.89 -47.82 -4.73
CA ARG A 114 28.35 -47.98 -4.72
C ARG A 114 28.89 -47.34 -3.43
N ARG A 115 29.75 -48.09 -2.75
CA ARG A 115 30.14 -48.01 -1.34
C ARG A 115 31.01 -46.78 -0.98
N LEU A 116 30.69 -46.13 0.16
CA LEU A 116 31.49 -45.53 1.28
C LEU A 116 32.83 -44.78 1.00
N PRO A 117 33.36 -43.88 1.89
CA PRO A 117 32.91 -43.50 3.25
C PRO A 117 32.81 -41.97 3.54
N VAL A 118 32.11 -41.66 4.63
CA VAL A 118 32.30 -40.59 5.65
C VAL A 118 33.05 -39.29 5.27
N HIS A 119 32.44 -38.17 5.70
CA HIS A 119 32.86 -36.75 5.70
C HIS A 119 32.57 -35.93 4.44
N THR A 120 31.49 -35.15 4.47
CA THR A 120 31.56 -33.70 4.76
C THR A 120 30.17 -33.06 4.62
N SER A 121 29.87 -32.18 5.57
CA SER A 121 28.65 -31.39 5.68
C SER A 121 28.56 -30.35 4.55
N GLN A 122 28.14 -30.71 3.34
CA GLN A 122 28.00 -29.71 2.26
C GLN A 122 27.16 -30.18 1.06
N ALA A 123 25.89 -30.56 1.25
CA ALA A 123 24.99 -30.82 0.11
C ALA A 123 23.48 -30.72 0.42
N LEU A 124 23.04 -29.74 1.22
CA LEU A 124 21.60 -29.43 1.36
C LEU A 124 21.12 -28.27 0.48
N ARG A 125 21.87 -27.92 -0.57
CA ARG A 125 21.44 -26.96 -1.59
C ARG A 125 21.16 -27.69 -2.88
N TYR A 126 20.01 -28.34 -2.96
CA TYR A 126 19.15 -28.47 -4.14
C TYR A 126 18.12 -29.57 -3.84
N LYS A 127 16.93 -29.18 -3.41
CA LYS A 127 15.74 -30.01 -3.63
C LYS A 127 14.65 -29.14 -4.25
N PRO A 128 13.91 -29.66 -5.23
CA PRO A 128 12.85 -28.93 -5.91
C PRO A 128 11.68 -28.72 -4.95
N ALA A 129 10.93 -27.64 -5.19
CA ALA A 129 9.70 -27.33 -4.48
C ALA A 129 8.76 -28.55 -4.42
N MET A 130 8.30 -28.87 -3.21
CA MET A 130 7.24 -29.87 -2.99
C MET A 130 5.98 -29.43 -3.75
N LYS A 131 5.45 -30.30 -4.61
CA LYS A 131 4.04 -30.22 -5.00
C LYS A 131 3.25 -30.83 -3.84
N CYS A 132 2.64 -29.98 -3.01
CA CYS A 132 1.56 -30.45 -2.14
C CYS A 132 0.39 -30.90 -3.02
N PRO A 133 -0.16 -32.12 -2.84
CA PRO A 133 -1.48 -32.44 -3.36
C PRO A 133 -2.50 -31.53 -2.66
N PHE A 134 -3.47 -31.06 -3.43
CA PHE A 134 -4.45 -30.02 -3.07
C PHE A 134 -5.24 -30.27 -1.76
N HIS A 135 -5.17 -31.45 -1.15
CA HIS A 135 -5.90 -31.80 0.08
C HIS A 135 -5.25 -31.32 1.39
N ALA A 136 -3.97 -30.93 1.39
CA ALA A 136 -3.31 -30.48 2.63
C ALA A 136 -3.67 -29.04 3.06
N CYS A 137 -4.27 -28.24 2.18
CA CYS A 137 -4.68 -26.87 2.51
C CYS A 137 -5.95 -26.83 3.39
N ASP A 138 -6.80 -27.86 3.32
CA ASP A 138 -8.06 -27.86 4.07
C ASP A 138 -7.84 -28.18 5.56
N MET A 139 -6.90 -29.10 5.89
CA MET A 139 -6.63 -29.47 7.29
C MET A 139 -6.00 -28.34 8.13
N VAL A 140 -5.26 -27.42 7.51
CA VAL A 140 -4.67 -26.27 8.23
C VAL A 140 -5.75 -25.27 8.65
N SER A 141 -6.85 -25.18 7.88
CA SER A 141 -7.98 -24.29 8.20
C SER A 141 -8.78 -24.81 9.39
N ASP A 142 -8.92 -26.13 9.53
CA ASP A 142 -9.68 -26.74 10.63
C ASP A 142 -8.92 -26.71 11.97
N ILE A 143 -7.58 -26.79 11.95
CA ILE A 143 -6.76 -26.71 13.16
C ILE A 143 -6.75 -25.28 13.74
N ILE A 144 -6.75 -24.26 12.88
CA ILE A 144 -6.79 -22.85 13.32
C ILE A 144 -8.14 -22.52 13.97
N ASN A 145 -9.24 -23.14 13.53
CA ASN A 145 -10.58 -22.87 14.06
C ASN A 145 -10.89 -23.57 15.40
N MET A 146 -10.04 -24.49 15.89
CA MET A 146 -10.25 -25.17 17.18
C MET A 146 -9.61 -24.45 18.39
N GLU A 147 -8.70 -23.50 18.18
CA GLU A 147 -8.05 -22.78 19.29
C GLU A 147 -8.84 -21.55 19.78
N ASP A 148 -9.88 -21.12 19.06
CA ASP A 148 -10.69 -19.93 19.42
C ASP A 148 -11.94 -20.23 20.29
N GLU A 149 -12.32 -21.48 20.56
CA GLU A 149 -13.49 -21.83 21.39
C GLU A 149 -13.17 -22.16 22.87
N SER A 150 -11.89 -22.10 23.31
CA SER A 150 -11.52 -22.41 24.71
C SER A 150 -11.27 -21.17 25.58
N SER A 151 -11.85 -20.02 25.26
CA SER A 151 -11.93 -18.86 26.16
C SER A 151 -13.29 -18.15 26.05
N ALA A 152 -14.32 -18.80 26.58
CA ALA A 152 -15.55 -18.17 27.09
C ALA A 152 -16.12 -19.01 28.24
#